data_AF-A0A061IW56-F1
#
_entry.id   AF-A0A061IW56-F1
#
_cell.length_a   1.000
_cell.length_b   1.000
_cell.length_c   1.000
_cell.angle_alpha   90.00
_cell.angle_beta   90.00
_cell.angle_gamma   90.00
#
_symmetry.space_group_name_H-M   'P 1'
#
loop_
_entity.id
_entity.type
_entity.pdbx_description
1 polymer ?
#
loop_
_entity_poly.entity_id
_entity_poly.type
_entity_poly.pdbx_seq_one_letter_code
_entity_poly.pdbx_strand_id
1 'polypeptide(L)'
;MTSRGFNAATGRNRRHYLRLLRETAQEAVSEGTMFAAERGVFKTSSRLRPHEATLQLPANWVQTSTARLQTSLVGIVSRERVLSNDLFLCALIHPSYVAERSARSAVAMPIELTLTGSSTLRLLKEIAAVHGLTGVLGTAEIAGIPRALHVEDLLLYDTSMFKVCDQLPPEEVRMAAATALCGAVVLSEGIGSTTALLDRMRDAEKREDGGEGGGKR
;
A
#
# COMPACT_ATOMS: atom_id res chain seq x y z
N MET A 1 -7.56 -29.89 33.04
CA MET A 1 -8.22 -28.58 32.82
C MET A 1 -7.92 -28.10 31.41
N THR A 2 -8.79 -27.24 30.87
CA THR A 2 -8.77 -26.46 29.61
C THR A 2 -9.14 -27.16 28.30
N SER A 3 -10.29 -26.80 27.73
CA SER A 3 -10.42 -26.09 26.44
C SER A 3 -11.88 -26.04 25.97
N ARG A 4 -12.19 -25.04 25.12
CA ARG A 4 -13.43 -24.85 24.33
C ARG A 4 -14.55 -24.00 24.92
N GLY A 5 -14.26 -22.70 25.05
CA GLY A 5 -15.28 -21.67 24.85
C GLY A 5 -15.24 -21.16 23.40
N PHE A 6 -15.81 -21.90 22.46
CA PHE A 6 -16.06 -21.35 21.11
C PHE A 6 -17.21 -20.35 21.27
N ASN A 7 -16.92 -19.05 21.29
CA ASN A 7 -17.91 -18.01 21.55
C ASN A 7 -19.00 -18.06 20.47
N ALA A 8 -20.17 -18.58 20.82
CA ALA A 8 -21.32 -18.70 19.92
C ALA A 8 -21.75 -17.34 19.33
N ALA A 9 -21.41 -16.23 19.99
CA ALA A 9 -21.54 -14.87 19.48
C ALA A 9 -20.62 -14.62 18.27
N THR A 10 -19.34 -14.98 18.34
CA THR A 10 -18.37 -14.84 17.24
C THR A 10 -18.79 -15.69 16.04
N GLY A 11 -19.31 -16.90 16.27
CA GLY A 11 -19.84 -17.77 15.22
C GLY A 11 -21.11 -17.23 14.55
N ARG A 12 -21.97 -16.55 15.29
CA ARG A 12 -23.19 -15.89 14.76
C ARG A 12 -22.84 -14.63 13.98
N ASN A 13 -21.96 -13.78 14.52
CA ASN A 13 -21.51 -12.55 13.85
C ASN A 13 -20.79 -12.85 12.53
N ARG A 14 -19.94 -13.89 12.51
CA ARG A 14 -19.28 -14.33 11.28
C ARG A 14 -20.28 -14.80 10.23
N ARG A 15 -21.29 -15.59 10.62
CA ARG A 15 -22.34 -16.05 9.68
C ARG A 15 -23.19 -14.91 9.16
N HIS A 16 -23.50 -13.93 10.01
CA HIS A 16 -24.25 -12.74 9.60
C HIS A 16 -23.44 -11.89 8.62
N TYR A 17 -22.17 -11.64 8.91
CA TYR A 17 -21.27 -10.90 8.03
C TYR A 17 -21.09 -11.58 6.66
N LEU A 18 -20.86 -12.90 6.65
CA LEU A 18 -20.73 -13.66 5.41
C LEU A 18 -22.03 -13.69 4.59
N ARG A 19 -23.20 -13.63 5.25
CA ARG A 19 -24.48 -13.51 4.56
C ARG A 19 -24.61 -12.14 3.90
N LEU A 20 -24.34 -11.07 4.63
CA LEU A 20 -24.36 -9.71 4.09
C LEU A 20 -23.43 -9.58 2.89
N LEU A 21 -22.20 -10.09 2.98
CA LEU A 21 -21.25 -10.05 1.86
C LEU A 21 -21.77 -10.77 0.62
N ARG A 22 -22.49 -11.89 0.78
CA ARG A 22 -23.09 -12.62 -0.35
C ARG A 22 -24.26 -11.87 -0.95
N GLU A 23 -25.13 -11.32 -0.10
CA GLU A 23 -26.27 -10.51 -0.53
C GLU A 23 -25.79 -9.27 -1.31
N THR A 24 -24.83 -8.52 -0.77
CA THR A 24 -24.23 -7.36 -1.44
C THR A 24 -23.47 -7.72 -2.72
N ALA A 25 -22.76 -8.85 -2.74
CA ALA A 25 -22.10 -9.31 -3.96
C ALA A 25 -23.11 -9.75 -5.04
N GLN A 26 -24.22 -10.36 -4.62
CA GLN A 26 -25.27 -10.81 -5.53
C GLN A 26 -26.09 -9.63 -6.09
N GLU A 27 -26.33 -8.60 -5.27
CA GLU A 27 -26.89 -7.31 -5.72
C GLU A 27 -25.97 -6.64 -6.74
N ALA A 28 -24.66 -6.54 -6.48
CA ALA A 28 -23.69 -5.97 -7.42
C ALA A 28 -23.65 -6.73 -8.76
N VAL A 29 -23.72 -8.07 -8.73
CA VAL A 29 -23.76 -8.89 -9.95
C VAL A 29 -25.09 -8.74 -10.70
N SER A 30 -26.21 -8.63 -9.98
CA SER A 30 -27.56 -8.54 -10.57
C SER A 30 -27.87 -7.17 -11.17
N GLU A 31 -27.27 -6.10 -10.65
CA GLU A 31 -27.43 -4.74 -11.19
C GLU A 31 -26.57 -4.50 -12.45
N GLY A 32 -25.80 -5.48 -12.91
CA GLY A 32 -24.88 -5.29 -14.04
C GLY A 32 -23.79 -4.26 -13.74
N THR A 33 -23.67 -3.83 -12.49
CA THR A 33 -22.47 -3.26 -11.91
C THR A 33 -21.44 -4.38 -11.85
N MET A 34 -20.81 -4.64 -13.00
CA MET A 34 -19.37 -4.87 -12.97
C MET A 34 -18.78 -3.89 -11.96
N PHE A 35 -17.70 -4.26 -11.25
CA PHE A 35 -16.90 -3.30 -10.48
C PHE A 35 -16.41 -2.19 -11.43
N ALA A 36 -17.31 -1.31 -11.80
CA ALA A 36 -17.12 -0.14 -12.59
C ALA A 36 -16.54 0.80 -11.56
N ALA A 37 -15.22 0.75 -11.47
CA ALA A 37 -14.39 1.86 -11.03
C ALA A 37 -14.58 3.10 -11.94
N GLU A 38 -15.68 3.20 -12.67
CA GLU A 38 -16.09 4.38 -13.40
C GLU A 38 -16.75 5.35 -12.43
N ARG A 39 -15.95 6.33 -11.99
CA ARG A 39 -16.37 7.55 -11.28
C ARG A 39 -16.73 7.42 -9.80
N GLY A 40 -16.30 6.35 -9.14
CA GLY A 40 -16.04 6.42 -7.71
C GLY A 40 -14.80 7.27 -7.46
N VAL A 41 -14.91 8.60 -7.52
CA VAL A 41 -13.95 9.44 -6.77
C VAL A 41 -14.21 9.09 -5.32
N PHE A 42 -13.53 8.06 -4.81
CA PHE A 42 -13.35 7.93 -3.37
C PHE A 42 -12.75 9.27 -2.96
N LYS A 43 -13.60 10.15 -2.40
CA LYS A 43 -13.16 11.37 -1.73
C LYS A 43 -12.43 10.90 -0.49
N THR A 44 -11.22 10.40 -0.70
CA THR A 44 -10.30 10.16 0.39
C THR A 44 -10.06 11.55 0.98
N SER A 45 -10.47 11.71 2.23
CA SER A 45 -10.33 12.94 3.01
C SER A 45 -8.87 13.27 3.30
N SER A 46 -7.94 12.42 2.86
CA SER A 46 -6.50 12.60 2.90
C SER A 46 -6.11 13.85 2.11
N ARG A 47 -5.97 14.94 2.84
CA ARG A 47 -5.49 16.22 2.34
C ARG A 47 -4.27 16.55 3.16
N LEU A 48 -3.11 16.50 2.54
CA LEU A 48 -1.83 16.87 3.12
C LEU A 48 -1.74 18.40 3.23
N ARG A 49 -2.22 19.12 2.20
CA ARG A 49 -2.16 20.60 2.11
C ARG A 49 -2.69 21.36 3.35
N PRO A 50 -3.85 21.02 3.94
CA PRO A 50 -4.34 21.68 5.15
C PRO A 50 -3.46 21.48 6.39
N HIS A 51 -2.58 20.47 6.38
CA HIS A 51 -1.73 20.11 7.51
C HIS A 51 -0.23 20.36 7.23
N GLU A 52 0.14 20.88 6.05
CA GLU A 52 1.56 21.11 5.68
C GLU A 52 2.29 21.99 6.71
N ALA A 53 1.64 23.05 7.19
CA ALA A 53 2.21 23.98 8.17
C ALA A 53 2.53 23.32 9.52
N THR A 54 1.81 22.25 9.90
CA THR A 54 2.02 21.52 11.15
C THR A 54 2.95 20.32 11.00
N LEU A 55 3.15 19.82 9.77
CA LEU A 55 3.93 18.62 9.49
C LEU A 55 5.44 18.83 9.41
N GLN A 56 5.94 20.07 9.40
CA GLN A 56 7.38 20.39 9.30
C GLN A 56 8.11 19.60 8.20
N LEU A 57 7.48 19.51 7.02
CA LEU A 57 8.00 18.71 5.91
C LEU A 57 9.37 19.23 5.44
N PRO A 58 10.30 18.35 5.04
CA PRO A 58 11.57 18.78 4.46
C PRO A 58 11.37 19.63 3.20
N ALA A 59 12.31 20.54 2.93
CA ALA A 59 12.28 21.37 1.75
C ALA A 59 12.21 20.52 0.47
N ASN A 60 11.34 20.89 -0.47
CA ASN A 60 11.10 20.19 -1.74
C ASN A 60 10.62 18.74 -1.60
N TRP A 61 10.25 18.26 -0.40
CA TRP A 61 9.83 16.87 -0.20
C TRP A 61 8.62 16.52 -1.06
N VAL A 62 7.56 17.36 -1.03
CA VAL A 62 6.35 17.14 -1.85
C VAL A 62 6.71 17.07 -3.33
N GLN A 63 7.45 18.04 -3.85
CA GLN A 63 7.85 18.10 -5.25
C GLN A 63 8.68 16.88 -5.67
N THR A 64 9.66 16.49 -4.84
CA THR A 64 10.56 15.37 -5.12
C THR A 64 9.81 14.05 -5.07
N SER A 65 9.01 13.83 -4.03
CA SER A 65 8.15 12.64 -3.88
C SER A 65 7.20 12.50 -5.06
N THR A 66 6.48 13.55 -5.41
CA THR A 66 5.56 13.53 -6.56
C THR A 66 6.29 13.22 -7.87
N ALA A 67 7.43 13.86 -8.14
CA ALA A 67 8.19 13.63 -9.38
C ALA A 67 8.71 12.19 -9.49
N ARG A 68 9.24 11.63 -8.40
CA ARG A 68 9.72 10.24 -8.38
C ARG A 68 8.57 9.24 -8.51
N LEU A 69 7.47 9.44 -7.77
CA LEU A 69 6.27 8.62 -7.90
C LEU A 69 5.71 8.64 -9.32
N GLN A 70 5.61 9.82 -9.94
CA GLN A 70 5.16 9.93 -11.32
C GLN A 70 6.04 9.19 -12.31
N THR A 71 7.35 9.17 -12.08
CA THR A 71 8.33 8.50 -12.94
C THR A 71 8.26 6.98 -12.75
N SER A 72 8.26 6.51 -11.51
CA SER A 72 8.28 5.09 -11.18
C SER A 72 6.94 4.39 -11.50
N LEU A 73 5.83 5.11 -11.38
CA LEU A 73 4.47 4.58 -11.64
C LEU A 73 3.98 4.80 -13.07
N VAL A 74 4.83 5.27 -14.00
CA VAL A 74 4.44 5.41 -15.42
C VAL A 74 3.84 4.11 -15.94
N GLY A 75 2.67 4.19 -16.57
CA GLY A 75 1.95 3.03 -17.12
C GLY A 75 1.24 2.15 -16.09
N ILE A 76 1.32 2.46 -14.80
CA ILE A 76 0.52 1.82 -13.73
C ILE A 76 -0.52 2.80 -13.21
N VAL A 77 -0.10 4.03 -12.93
CA VAL A 77 -0.95 5.12 -12.44
C VAL A 77 -0.82 6.31 -13.39
N SER A 78 -1.95 6.88 -13.77
CA SER A 78 -1.98 8.09 -14.58
C SER A 78 -1.39 9.28 -13.83
N ARG A 79 -0.67 10.15 -14.54
CA ARG A 79 -0.05 11.35 -13.94
C ARG A 79 -1.07 12.26 -13.26
N GLU A 80 -2.27 12.35 -13.84
CA GLU A 80 -3.38 13.11 -13.27
C GLU A 80 -3.80 12.56 -11.91
N ARG A 81 -3.90 11.23 -11.75
CA ARG A 81 -4.27 10.60 -10.47
C ARG A 81 -3.26 10.88 -9.38
N VAL A 82 -1.96 10.79 -9.70
CA VAL A 82 -0.89 11.12 -8.75
C VAL A 82 -0.93 12.60 -8.29
N LEU A 83 -1.39 13.52 -9.15
CA LEU A 83 -1.49 14.95 -8.83
C LEU A 83 -2.83 15.34 -8.16
N SER A 84 -3.89 14.58 -8.43
CA SER A 84 -5.25 14.90 -8.01
C SER A 84 -5.54 14.67 -6.52
N ASN A 85 -4.73 13.83 -5.86
CA ASN A 85 -4.92 13.46 -4.47
C ASN A 85 -3.58 13.23 -3.76
N ASP A 86 -3.60 13.30 -2.44
CA ASP A 86 -2.40 13.20 -1.62
C ASP A 86 -2.13 11.76 -1.14
N LEU A 87 -2.83 10.75 -1.66
CA LEU A 87 -2.76 9.36 -1.16
C LEU A 87 -1.34 8.80 -1.18
N PHE A 88 -0.64 9.02 -2.29
CA PHE A 88 0.73 8.55 -2.44
C PHE A 88 1.69 9.27 -1.50
N LEU A 89 1.49 10.56 -1.25
CA LEU A 89 2.30 11.30 -0.28
C LEU A 89 2.00 10.84 1.15
N CYS A 90 0.72 10.66 1.50
CA CYS A 90 0.32 10.12 2.80
C CYS A 90 0.88 8.72 3.07
N ALA A 91 1.08 7.91 2.02
CA ALA A 91 1.72 6.61 2.12
C ALA A 91 3.22 6.68 2.48
N LEU A 92 3.87 7.83 2.27
CA LEU A 92 5.28 8.05 2.62
C LEU A 92 5.47 8.64 4.02
N ILE A 93 4.39 8.98 4.72
CA ILE A 93 4.44 9.55 6.07
C ILE A 93 4.06 8.48 7.09
N HIS A 94 5.06 7.98 7.82
CA HIS A 94 4.82 7.02 8.89
C HIS A 94 4.09 7.69 10.06
N PRO A 95 3.13 7.01 10.73
CA PRO A 95 2.40 7.54 11.89
C PRO A 95 3.27 8.13 13.01
N SER A 96 4.50 7.63 13.18
CA SER A 96 5.45 8.14 14.17
C SER A 96 5.96 9.56 13.87
N TYR A 97 5.97 9.99 12.60
CA TYR A 97 6.44 11.32 12.21
C TYR A 97 5.51 12.43 12.70
N VAL A 98 4.21 12.13 12.80
CA VAL A 98 3.19 13.12 13.13
C VAL A 98 2.87 13.04 14.62
N ALA A 99 3.29 14.05 15.38
CA ALA A 99 3.05 14.11 16.82
C ALA A 99 1.55 14.25 17.16
N GLU A 100 0.82 15.07 16.40
CA GLU A 100 -0.59 15.36 16.67
C GLU A 100 -1.52 14.24 16.19
N ARG A 101 -2.32 13.67 17.10
CA ARG A 101 -3.17 12.49 16.81
C ARG A 101 -4.24 12.77 15.74
N SER A 102 -4.84 13.96 15.75
CA SER A 102 -5.88 14.40 14.81
C SER A 102 -5.34 14.48 13.38
N ALA A 103 -4.17 15.10 13.19
CA ALA A 103 -3.50 15.19 11.90
C ALA A 103 -3.01 13.82 11.42
N ARG A 104 -2.45 13.00 12.32
CA ARG A 104 -1.91 11.67 12.02
C ARG A 104 -2.91 10.79 11.27
N SER A 105 -4.17 10.72 11.73
CA SER A 105 -5.19 9.91 11.06
C SER A 105 -5.53 10.36 9.63
N ALA A 106 -5.31 11.64 9.31
CA ALA A 106 -5.62 12.19 8.00
C ALA A 106 -4.46 12.08 7.00
N VAL A 107 -3.21 12.15 7.48
CA VAL A 107 -2.03 12.36 6.63
C VAL A 107 -0.96 11.27 6.72
N ALA A 108 -0.93 10.46 7.78
CA ALA A 108 0.16 9.50 8.00
C ALA A 108 -0.34 8.06 7.86
N MET A 109 -0.10 7.48 6.67
CA MET A 109 -0.60 6.16 6.26
C MET A 109 -2.04 5.90 6.76
N PRO A 110 -3.04 6.72 6.33
CA PRO A 110 -4.42 6.59 6.77
C PRO A 110 -4.93 5.15 6.74
N ILE A 111 -5.84 4.83 7.66
CA ILE A 111 -6.30 3.45 7.88
C ILE A 111 -6.91 2.85 6.60
N GLU A 112 -7.55 3.68 5.79
CA GLU A 112 -8.12 3.32 4.49
C GLU A 112 -7.05 2.83 3.52
N LEU A 113 -5.89 3.50 3.46
CA LEU A 113 -4.76 3.07 2.64
C LEU A 113 -4.17 1.75 3.15
N THR A 114 -3.89 1.68 4.44
CA THR A 114 -3.18 0.51 5.00
C THR A 114 -4.06 -0.75 4.99
N LEU A 115 -5.36 -0.63 5.30
CA LEU A 115 -6.30 -1.76 5.19
C LEU A 115 -6.53 -2.19 3.75
N THR A 116 -6.66 -1.24 2.82
CA THR A 116 -6.85 -1.55 1.38
C THR A 116 -5.62 -2.28 0.83
N GLY A 117 -4.43 -1.75 1.10
CA GLY A 117 -3.17 -2.38 0.70
C GLY A 117 -2.99 -3.76 1.33
N SER A 118 -3.22 -3.90 2.63
CA SER A 118 -3.08 -5.19 3.31
C SER A 118 -4.06 -6.24 2.78
N SER A 119 -5.32 -5.86 2.56
CA SER A 119 -6.33 -6.76 1.99
C SER A 119 -5.99 -7.18 0.58
N THR A 120 -5.48 -6.25 -0.23
CA THR A 120 -5.06 -6.51 -1.61
C THR A 120 -3.86 -7.44 -1.67
N LEU A 121 -2.81 -7.18 -0.89
CA LEU A 121 -1.63 -8.03 -0.84
C LEU A 121 -1.96 -9.46 -0.39
N ARG A 122 -2.85 -9.62 0.60
CA ARG A 122 -3.34 -10.94 1.03
C ARG A 122 -4.12 -11.63 -0.09
N LEU A 123 -5.03 -10.92 -0.76
CA LEU A 123 -5.79 -11.47 -1.87
C LEU A 123 -4.88 -11.94 -3.01
N LEU A 124 -3.93 -11.09 -3.42
CA LEU A 124 -2.97 -11.44 -4.48
C LEU A 124 -2.08 -12.62 -4.09
N LYS A 125 -1.71 -12.73 -2.82
CA LYS A 125 -0.96 -13.88 -2.31
C LYS A 125 -1.76 -15.19 -2.38
N GLU A 126 -3.04 -15.15 -2.01
CA GLU A 126 -3.93 -16.32 -2.16
C GLU A 126 -4.13 -16.70 -3.63
N ILE A 127 -4.31 -15.70 -4.52
CA ILE A 127 -4.40 -15.94 -5.96
C ILE A 127 -3.11 -16.60 -6.48
N ALA A 128 -1.95 -16.05 -6.12
CA ALA A 128 -0.66 -16.62 -6.51
C ALA A 128 -0.51 -18.08 -6.04
N ALA A 129 -0.91 -18.38 -4.80
CA ALA A 129 -0.88 -19.74 -4.25
C ALA A 129 -1.78 -20.71 -5.04
N VAL A 130 -3.01 -20.29 -5.42
CA VAL A 130 -3.92 -21.09 -6.25
C VAL A 130 -3.32 -21.39 -7.63
N HIS A 131 -2.53 -20.47 -8.18
CA HIS A 131 -1.82 -20.65 -9.45
C HIS A 131 -0.46 -21.35 -9.32
N GLY A 132 -0.12 -21.89 -8.15
CA GLY A 132 1.14 -22.61 -7.93
C GLY A 132 2.38 -21.71 -7.85
N LEU A 133 2.19 -20.39 -7.76
CA LEU A 133 3.26 -19.43 -7.55
C LEU A 133 3.55 -19.32 -6.05
N THR A 134 4.39 -20.21 -5.54
CA THR A 134 4.81 -20.22 -4.13
C THR A 134 5.97 -19.25 -3.89
N GLY A 135 6.07 -18.74 -2.66
CA GLY A 135 7.16 -17.84 -2.27
C GLY A 135 7.06 -16.40 -2.79
N VAL A 136 5.96 -16.03 -3.45
CA VAL A 136 5.71 -14.67 -3.95
C VAL A 136 5.00 -13.82 -2.90
N LEU A 137 5.23 -12.51 -2.93
CA LEU A 137 4.74 -11.54 -1.94
C LEU A 137 5.22 -11.92 -0.53
N GLY A 138 6.52 -12.22 -0.46
CA GLY A 138 7.24 -12.36 0.80
C GLY A 138 7.43 -11.01 1.50
N THR A 139 7.76 -11.03 2.79
CA THR A 139 7.96 -9.80 3.58
C THR A 139 9.06 -8.92 2.99
N ALA A 140 10.19 -9.52 2.58
CA ALA A 140 11.30 -8.79 1.97
C ALA A 140 10.93 -8.14 0.63
N GLU A 141 10.19 -8.85 -0.22
CA GLU A 141 9.73 -8.35 -1.53
C GLU A 141 8.78 -7.16 -1.35
N ILE A 142 7.83 -7.27 -0.41
CA ILE A 142 6.92 -6.18 -0.08
C ILE A 142 7.68 -5.00 0.53
N ALA A 143 8.60 -5.24 1.47
CA ALA A 143 9.44 -4.19 2.06
C ALA A 143 10.34 -3.50 1.02
N GLY A 144 10.61 -4.14 -0.12
CA GLY A 144 11.36 -3.57 -1.25
C GLY A 144 10.58 -2.59 -2.12
N ILE A 145 9.25 -2.48 -1.98
CA ILE A 145 8.40 -1.59 -2.81
C ILE A 145 8.86 -0.13 -2.78
N PRO A 146 9.11 0.51 -1.61
CA PRO A 146 9.56 1.90 -1.59
C PRO A 146 10.90 2.10 -2.30
N ARG A 147 11.82 1.13 -2.19
CA ARG A 147 13.13 1.15 -2.87
C ARG A 147 12.97 1.04 -4.38
N ALA A 148 12.18 0.09 -4.85
CA ALA A 148 11.90 -0.11 -6.28
C ALA A 148 11.18 1.10 -6.91
N LEU A 149 10.43 1.86 -6.12
CA LEU A 149 9.80 3.10 -6.54
C LEU A 149 10.69 4.34 -6.39
N HIS A 150 11.93 4.19 -5.89
CA HIS A 150 12.88 5.27 -5.61
C HIS A 150 12.34 6.31 -4.61
N VAL A 151 11.57 5.89 -3.62
CA VAL A 151 10.99 6.76 -2.58
C VAL A 151 11.36 6.35 -1.16
N GLU A 152 12.26 5.38 -1.00
CA GLU A 152 12.70 4.86 0.31
C GLU A 152 13.39 5.93 1.16
N ASP A 153 14.23 6.77 0.56
CA ASP A 153 14.89 7.93 1.18
C ASP A 153 13.92 9.09 1.49
N LEU A 154 12.69 9.01 0.99
CA LEU A 154 11.65 10.03 1.20
C LEU A 154 10.64 9.61 2.29
N LEU A 155 10.83 8.45 2.92
CA LEU A 155 9.96 8.02 4.03
C LEU A 155 10.19 8.91 5.25
N LEU A 156 9.11 9.55 5.73
CA LEU A 156 9.13 10.38 6.93
C LEU A 156 8.74 9.56 8.14
N TYR A 157 9.64 9.43 9.11
CA TYR A 157 9.42 8.70 10.36
C TYR A 157 10.27 9.31 11.49
N ASP A 158 9.97 8.94 12.73
CA ASP A 158 10.73 9.40 13.90
C ASP A 158 11.80 8.36 14.20
N THR A 159 13.06 8.69 13.90
CA THR A 159 14.20 7.79 14.08
C THR A 159 14.40 7.35 15.54
N SER A 160 13.93 8.13 16.52
CA SER A 160 14.06 7.80 17.94
C SER A 160 13.12 6.70 18.41
N MET A 161 12.01 6.47 17.68
CA MET A 161 11.03 5.42 18.01
C MET A 161 11.44 4.03 17.53
N PHE A 162 12.46 3.93 16.68
CA PHE A 162 12.91 2.66 16.12
C PHE A 162 14.27 2.30 16.67
N LYS A 163 14.50 0.99 16.83
CA LYS A 163 15.83 0.50 17.17
C LYS A 163 16.79 0.87 16.04
N VAL A 164 18.02 1.25 16.42
CA VAL A 164 19.10 1.43 15.46
C VAL A 164 19.35 0.07 14.80
N CYS A 165 19.02 0.00 13.52
CA CYS A 165 19.23 -1.16 12.66
C CYS A 165 20.22 -0.78 11.57
N ASP A 166 20.94 -1.76 11.04
CA ASP A 166 21.91 -1.56 9.94
C ASP A 166 21.22 -1.13 8.63
N GLN A 167 19.90 -1.26 8.55
CA GLN A 167 19.08 -0.85 7.41
C GLN A 167 18.19 0.32 7.80
N LEU A 168 18.45 1.47 7.18
CA LEU A 168 17.60 2.65 7.26
C LEU A 168 16.89 2.83 5.90
N PRO A 169 15.55 2.96 5.86
CA PRO A 169 14.61 2.90 6.98
C PRO A 169 14.38 1.48 7.56
N PRO A 170 13.95 1.35 8.83
CA PRO A 170 13.61 0.06 9.42
C PRO A 170 12.59 -0.73 8.59
N GLU A 171 12.64 -2.07 8.66
CA GLU A 171 11.73 -2.93 7.89
C GLU A 171 10.27 -2.62 8.17
N GLU A 172 9.90 -2.29 9.40
CA GLU A 172 8.54 -1.93 9.78
C GLU A 172 8.04 -0.68 9.06
N VAL A 173 8.91 0.34 8.93
CA VAL A 173 8.59 1.59 8.21
C VAL A 173 8.42 1.30 6.72
N ARG A 174 9.34 0.50 6.15
CA ARG A 174 9.28 0.10 4.74
C ARG A 174 8.03 -0.74 4.43
N MET A 175 7.69 -1.69 5.29
CA MET A 175 6.49 -2.53 5.18
C MET A 175 5.20 -1.72 5.27
N ALA A 176 5.14 -0.76 6.21
CA ALA A 176 3.98 0.11 6.36
C ALA A 176 3.79 1.00 5.12
N ALA A 177 4.88 1.60 4.62
CA ALA A 177 4.87 2.41 3.41
C ALA A 177 4.50 1.57 2.17
N ALA A 178 5.13 0.41 2.00
CA ALA A 178 4.81 -0.54 0.93
C ALA A 178 3.32 -0.89 0.89
N THR A 179 2.77 -1.23 2.06
CA THR A 179 1.35 -1.55 2.22
C THR A 179 0.48 -0.35 1.86
N ALA A 180 0.80 0.84 2.37
CA ALA A 180 0.04 2.05 2.08
C ALA A 180 0.12 2.47 0.59
N LEU A 181 1.28 2.28 -0.06
CA LEU A 181 1.50 2.54 -1.49
C LEU A 181 0.66 1.60 -2.36
N CYS A 182 0.61 0.31 -2.03
CA CYS A 182 -0.32 -0.63 -2.68
C CYS A 182 -1.76 -0.17 -2.50
N GLY A 183 -2.15 0.26 -1.29
CA GLY A 183 -3.47 0.85 -1.05
C GLY A 183 -3.74 2.08 -1.94
N ALA A 184 -2.76 2.96 -2.11
CA ALA A 184 -2.90 4.16 -2.94
C ALA A 184 -3.08 3.83 -4.42
N VAL A 185 -2.37 2.81 -4.93
CA VAL A 185 -2.54 2.30 -6.29
C VAL A 185 -3.95 1.73 -6.48
N VAL A 186 -4.41 0.87 -5.56
CA VAL A 186 -5.76 0.29 -5.64
C VAL A 186 -6.84 1.34 -5.61
N LEU A 187 -6.76 2.33 -4.71
CA LEU A 187 -7.77 3.38 -4.63
C LEU A 187 -7.73 4.33 -5.84
N SER A 188 -6.59 4.43 -6.53
CA SER A 188 -6.44 5.31 -7.69
C SER A 188 -6.85 4.63 -9.00
N GLU A 189 -6.48 3.36 -9.21
CA GLU A 189 -6.55 2.66 -10.50
C GLU A 189 -7.08 1.21 -10.38
N GLY A 190 -7.25 0.69 -9.17
CA GLY A 190 -7.79 -0.65 -8.91
C GLY A 190 -6.73 -1.75 -8.70
N ILE A 191 -7.22 -2.97 -8.48
CA ILE A 191 -6.40 -4.14 -8.10
C ILE A 191 -5.44 -4.53 -9.24
N GLY A 192 -5.88 -4.47 -10.50
CA GLY A 192 -5.06 -4.85 -11.66
C GLY A 192 -3.76 -4.04 -11.78
N SER A 193 -3.80 -2.75 -11.46
CA SER A 193 -2.62 -1.89 -11.43
C SER A 193 -1.65 -2.26 -10.31
N THR A 194 -2.15 -2.77 -9.18
CA THR A 194 -1.27 -3.27 -8.10
C THR A 194 -0.57 -4.55 -8.52
N THR A 195 -1.25 -5.45 -9.23
CA THR A 195 -0.60 -6.64 -9.83
C THR A 195 0.48 -6.21 -10.82
N ALA A 196 0.19 -5.27 -11.72
CA ALA A 196 1.15 -4.77 -12.70
C ALA A 196 2.38 -4.10 -12.05
N LEU A 197 2.19 -3.41 -10.92
CA LEU A 197 3.29 -2.88 -10.11
C LEU A 197 4.19 -4.00 -9.58
N LEU A 198 3.59 -5.01 -8.97
CA LEU A 198 4.32 -6.12 -8.35
C LEU A 198 5.07 -6.94 -9.41
N ASP A 199 4.45 -7.21 -10.56
CA ASP A 199 5.12 -7.91 -11.67
C ASP A 199 6.31 -7.13 -12.21
N ARG A 200 6.16 -5.80 -12.39
CA ARG A 200 7.26 -4.92 -12.83
C ARG A 200 8.44 -4.97 -11.87
N MET A 201 8.18 -4.96 -10.57
CA MET A 201 9.25 -5.03 -9.56
C MET A 201 10.01 -6.35 -9.63
N ARG A 202 9.31 -7.47 -9.78
CA ARG A 202 9.92 -8.79 -9.90
C ARG A 202 10.77 -8.92 -11.17
N ASP A 203 10.33 -8.29 -12.26
CA ASP A 203 11.11 -8.24 -13.49
C ASP A 203 12.35 -7.35 -13.38
N ALA A 204 12.31 -6.31 -12.54
CA ALA A 204 13.47 -5.48 -12.24
C ALA A 204 14.51 -6.25 -11.41
N GLU A 205 14.10 -6.94 -10.34
CA GLU A 205 15.00 -7.74 -9.48
C GLU A 205 15.70 -8.86 -10.27
N LYS A 206 14.99 -9.57 -11.15
CA LYS A 206 15.60 -10.61 -12.02
C LYS A 206 16.68 -10.08 -12.96
N ARG A 207 16.58 -8.81 -13.38
CA ARG A 207 17.57 -8.19 -14.27
C ARG A 207 18.83 -7.79 -13.50
N GLU A 208 18.69 -7.40 -12.24
CA GLU A 208 19.82 -7.09 -11.37
C GLU A 208 20.62 -8.36 -11.04
N ASP A 209 19.95 -9.47 -10.70
CA ASP A 209 20.61 -10.76 -10.40
C ASP A 209 21.26 -11.41 -11.65
N GLY A 210 20.74 -11.14 -12.84
CA GLY A 210 21.30 -11.65 -14.11
C GLY A 210 22.51 -10.87 -14.64
N GLY A 211 22.84 -9.72 -14.04
CA GLY A 211 23.85 -8.78 -14.53
C GLY A 211 25.28 -9.03 -14.05
N GLU A 212 25.51 -9.83 -13.01
CA GLU A 212 26.85 -10.04 -12.41
C GLU A 212 27.67 -11.20 -13.05
N GLY A 213 27.15 -11.87 -14.08
CA GLY A 213 27.77 -13.08 -14.65
C GLY A 213 28.63 -12.93 -15.91
N GLY A 214 28.94 -11.72 -16.37
CA GLY A 214 29.47 -11.49 -17.73
C GLY A 214 30.76 -10.68 -17.80
N GLY A 215 31.82 -11.10 -17.12
CA GLY A 215 33.05 -10.31 -17.05
C GLY A 215 34.36 -11.06 -16.82
N LYS A 216 34.55 -12.25 -17.42
CA LYS A 216 35.90 -12.81 -17.68
C LYS A 216 35.88 -13.69 -18.93
N ARG A 217 36.32 -13.13 -20.05
CA ARG A 217 37.13 -13.83 -21.05
C ARG A 217 38.16 -12.86 -21.61
#